data_AF-A0A6P4D7X7-F1
#
_entry.id   AF-A0A6P4D7X7-F1
#
_cell.length_a   1.000
_cell.length_b   1.000
_cell.length_c   1.000
_cell.angle_alpha   90.00
_cell.angle_beta   90.00
_cell.angle_gamma   90.00
#
_symmetry.space_group_name_H-M   'P 1'
#
loop_
_entity.id
_entity.type
_entity.pdbx_description
1 polymer ?
#
loop_
_entity_poly.entity_id
_entity_poly.type
_entity_poly.pdbx_seq_one_letter_code
_entity_poly.pdbx_strand_id
1 'polypeptide(L)'
;MSEQFNRELSLTGKIPSGLFNAMFEFSGSWQKDAAHTKTLAFDGVLITLYTVALEKSQLVLCDHVKKAVPPSWDPPELARFIETFGTHIVVGMKMGGKDVIYLKQQHSSALQPADVQKRLKEMADRRFMDATGQYTIASDQVFPNEKVCE
;
A
#
# COMPACT_ATOMS: atom_id res chain seq x y z
N MET A 1 6.22 -0.40 14.38
CA MET A 1 5.32 -0.10 13.24
C MET A 1 5.95 -0.50 11.91
N SER A 2 7.19 -0.10 11.57
CA SER A 2 7.85 -0.54 10.32
C SER A 2 7.86 -2.07 10.14
N GLU A 3 8.18 -2.82 11.19
CA GLU A 3 8.16 -4.29 11.19
C GLU A 3 6.75 -4.89 10.94
N GLN A 4 5.67 -4.18 11.30
CA GLN A 4 4.31 -4.62 10.98
C GLN A 4 4.05 -4.48 9.47
N PHE A 5 4.39 -3.32 8.88
CA PHE A 5 4.26 -3.10 7.44
C PHE A 5 5.10 -4.09 6.63
N ASN A 6 6.33 -4.38 7.10
CA ASN A 6 7.19 -5.36 6.44
C ASN A 6 6.56 -6.75 6.44
N ARG A 7 6.00 -7.19 7.57
CA ARG A 7 5.29 -8.47 7.65
C ARG A 7 4.09 -8.54 6.71
N GLU A 8 3.33 -7.45 6.56
CA GLU A 8 2.23 -7.37 5.58
C GLU A 8 2.73 -7.52 4.13
N LEU A 9 3.96 -7.10 3.85
CA LEU A 9 4.64 -7.26 2.56
C LEU A 9 5.45 -8.57 2.45
N SER A 10 5.35 -9.48 3.41
CA SER A 10 6.18 -10.70 3.50
C SER A 10 7.70 -10.43 3.52
N LEU A 11 8.09 -9.23 3.98
CA LEU A 11 9.47 -8.82 4.22
C LEU A 11 9.86 -9.09 5.68
N THR A 12 11.12 -9.42 5.91
CA THR A 12 11.68 -9.62 7.25
C THR A 12 12.45 -8.39 7.72
N GLY A 13 12.51 -8.20 9.04
CA GLY A 13 13.33 -7.16 9.67
C GLY A 13 12.62 -5.83 9.94
N LYS A 14 13.40 -4.89 10.47
CA LYS A 14 12.90 -3.64 11.07
C LYS A 14 13.13 -2.39 10.21
N ILE A 15 13.89 -2.53 9.12
CA ILE A 15 14.21 -1.44 8.20
C ILE A 15 12.91 -0.93 7.57
N PRO A 16 12.60 0.38 7.64
CA PRO A 16 11.41 0.95 7.01
C PRO A 16 11.35 0.65 5.51
N SER A 17 10.28 0.01 5.06
CA SER A 17 10.02 -0.20 3.64
C SER A 17 9.64 1.12 2.94
N GLY A 18 9.79 1.16 1.62
CA GLY A 18 9.35 2.31 0.81
C GLY A 18 7.85 2.62 1.00
N LEU A 19 7.01 1.58 1.17
CA LEU A 19 5.60 1.76 1.49
C LEU A 19 5.40 2.48 2.82
N PHE A 20 6.07 2.03 3.88
CA PHE A 20 5.99 2.68 5.19
C PHE A 20 6.44 4.14 5.11
N ASN A 21 7.53 4.42 4.39
CA ASN A 21 8.03 5.77 4.21
C ASN A 21 7.02 6.66 3.47
N ALA A 22 6.42 6.16 2.39
CA ALA A 22 5.41 6.90 1.64
C ALA A 22 4.16 7.20 2.50
N MET A 23 3.67 6.22 3.27
CA MET A 23 2.45 6.37 4.07
C MET A 23 2.56 7.39 5.20
N PHE A 24 3.77 7.64 5.71
CA PHE A 24 4.03 8.64 6.74
C PHE A 24 4.85 9.83 6.23
N GLU A 25 5.00 9.98 4.91
CA GLU A 25 5.78 11.07 4.29
C GLU A 25 7.20 11.19 4.87
N PHE A 26 7.91 10.06 4.98
CA PHE A 26 9.33 10.02 5.29
C PHE A 26 10.14 10.09 4.01
N SER A 27 11.14 10.96 4.00
CA SER A 27 11.99 11.23 2.83
C SER A 27 13.47 11.39 3.20
N GLY A 28 13.79 11.42 4.50
CA GLY A 28 15.14 11.58 5.00
C GLY A 28 15.81 10.24 5.32
N SER A 29 16.92 10.32 6.06
CA SER A 29 17.50 9.13 6.67
C SER A 29 16.61 8.67 7.83
N TRP A 30 16.41 7.35 7.96
CA TRP A 30 15.48 6.79 8.93
C TRP A 30 15.73 7.27 10.37
N GLN A 31 17.00 7.52 10.74
CA GLN A 31 17.35 8.03 12.07
C GLN A 31 16.81 9.45 12.33
N LYS A 32 16.90 10.33 11.33
CA LYS A 32 16.44 11.72 11.43
C LYS A 32 14.91 11.75 11.48
N ASP A 33 14.28 11.00 10.59
CA ASP A 33 12.83 10.91 10.51
C ASP A 33 12.23 10.32 11.79
N ALA A 34 12.88 9.32 12.39
CA ALA A 34 12.50 8.80 13.69
C ALA A 34 12.68 9.84 14.81
N ALA A 35 13.79 10.58 14.84
CA ALA A 35 14.05 11.60 15.86
C ALA A 35 13.04 12.76 15.84
N HIS A 36 12.54 13.14 14.65
CA HIS A 36 11.54 14.19 14.51
C HIS A 36 10.09 13.72 14.70
N THR A 37 9.88 12.42 14.94
CA THR A 37 8.56 11.81 15.08
C THR A 37 8.30 11.43 16.53
N LYS A 38 7.17 11.91 17.09
CA LYS A 38 6.71 11.55 18.44
C LYS A 38 5.93 10.25 18.44
N THR A 39 4.97 10.13 17.53
CA THR A 39 4.01 9.03 17.48
C THR A 39 3.52 8.88 16.05
N LEU A 40 3.27 7.63 15.65
CA LEU A 40 2.63 7.28 14.40
C LEU A 40 1.35 6.54 14.73
N ALA A 41 0.30 6.81 13.98
CA ALA A 41 -0.98 6.13 14.10
C ALA A 41 -1.63 6.01 12.73
N PHE A 42 -2.45 4.99 12.54
CA PHE A 42 -3.26 4.84 11.33
C PHE A 42 -4.53 4.05 11.66
N ASP A 43 -5.58 4.31 10.89
CA ASP A 43 -6.85 3.59 10.98
C ASP A 43 -7.48 3.52 9.59
N GLY A 44 -8.21 2.45 9.30
CA GLY A 44 -8.82 2.30 7.99
C GLY A 44 -9.49 0.96 7.73
N VAL A 45 -10.15 0.90 6.58
CA VAL A 45 -10.90 -0.25 6.11
C VAL A 45 -10.12 -0.94 5.00
N LEU A 46 -9.93 -2.24 5.15
CA LEU A 46 -9.25 -3.10 4.18
C LEU A 46 -10.19 -4.20 3.73
N ILE A 47 -10.56 -4.19 2.44
CA ILE A 47 -11.41 -5.21 1.83
C ILE A 47 -10.54 -6.02 0.87
N THR A 48 -10.39 -7.31 1.15
CA THR A 48 -9.76 -8.26 0.23
C THR A 48 -10.84 -9.07 -0.46
N LEU A 49 -10.89 -8.99 -1.79
CA LEU A 49 -11.82 -9.75 -2.62
C LEU A 49 -11.23 -11.12 -3.00
N TYR A 50 -9.98 -11.13 -3.46
CA TYR A 50 -9.25 -12.35 -3.78
C TYR A 50 -7.74 -12.12 -3.65
N THR A 51 -6.97 -13.21 -3.60
CA THR A 51 -5.51 -13.16 -3.53
C THR A 51 -4.94 -13.85 -4.76
N VAL A 52 -3.97 -13.20 -5.40
CA VAL A 52 -3.17 -13.78 -6.48
C VAL A 52 -1.78 -14.02 -5.94
N ALA A 53 -1.22 -15.20 -6.15
CA ALA A 53 0.16 -15.51 -5.79
C ALA A 53 0.80 -16.36 -6.88
N LEU A 54 2.05 -16.06 -7.20
CA LEU A 54 2.85 -16.86 -8.12
C LEU A 54 3.31 -18.13 -7.41
N GLU A 55 3.13 -19.26 -8.09
CA GLU A 55 3.68 -20.52 -7.63
C GLU A 55 5.20 -20.53 -7.86
N LYS A 56 5.97 -20.94 -6.85
CA LYS A 56 7.44 -20.77 -6.80
C LYS A 56 8.21 -21.48 -7.92
N SER A 57 7.58 -22.37 -8.69
CA SER A 57 8.25 -23.36 -9.52
C SER A 57 8.20 -23.10 -11.04
N GLN A 58 7.45 -22.11 -11.55
CA GLN A 58 7.21 -22.00 -13.01
C GLN A 58 7.25 -20.58 -13.59
N LEU A 59 8.18 -19.74 -13.13
CA LEU A 59 8.33 -18.39 -13.71
C LEU A 59 9.18 -18.42 -14.97
N VAL A 60 8.59 -18.00 -16.09
CA VAL A 60 9.29 -17.78 -17.35
C VAL A 60 9.26 -16.30 -17.68
N LEU A 61 10.42 -15.70 -17.95
CA LEU A 61 10.50 -14.32 -18.41
C LEU A 61 9.81 -14.17 -19.77
N CYS A 62 9.03 -13.09 -19.94
CA CYS A 62 8.52 -12.74 -21.26
C CYS A 62 9.68 -12.46 -22.24
N ASP A 63 9.49 -12.78 -23.52
CA ASP A 63 10.58 -12.71 -24.49
C ASP A 63 11.16 -11.31 -24.69
N HIS A 64 10.34 -10.26 -24.52
CA HIS A 64 10.82 -8.89 -24.56
C HIS A 64 11.74 -8.55 -23.37
N VAL A 65 11.46 -9.09 -22.18
CA VAL A 65 12.32 -8.92 -21.00
C VAL A 65 13.63 -9.64 -21.22
N LYS A 66 13.60 -10.90 -21.68
CA LYS A 66 14.81 -11.69 -21.99
C LYS A 66 15.73 -10.96 -22.96
N LYS A 67 15.17 -10.39 -24.03
CA LYS A 67 15.92 -9.63 -25.05
C LYS A 67 16.52 -8.33 -24.51
N ALA A 68 15.92 -7.75 -23.48
CA ALA A 68 16.40 -6.50 -22.89
C ALA A 68 17.51 -6.72 -21.85
N VAL A 69 17.71 -7.96 -21.37
CA VAL A 69 18.82 -8.28 -20.46
C VAL A 69 20.15 -8.08 -21.20
N PRO A 70 21.06 -7.24 -20.69
CA PRO A 70 22.38 -7.05 -21.29
C PRO A 70 23.14 -8.38 -21.39
N PRO A 71 23.72 -8.73 -22.55
CA PRO A 71 24.41 -10.00 -22.73
C PRO A 71 25.76 -10.08 -22.00
N SER A 72 26.25 -8.94 -21.49
CA SER A 72 27.51 -8.82 -20.76
C SER A 72 27.38 -7.78 -19.66
N TRP A 73 28.37 -7.72 -18.77
CA TRP A 73 28.41 -6.72 -17.72
C TRP A 73 28.71 -5.34 -18.29
N ASP A 74 27.69 -4.49 -18.36
CA ASP A 74 27.82 -3.06 -18.69
C ASP A 74 26.98 -2.21 -17.72
N PRO A 75 27.60 -1.38 -16.85
CA PRO A 75 26.88 -0.64 -15.82
C PRO A 75 25.78 0.30 -16.35
N PRO A 76 25.99 1.09 -17.43
CA PRO A 76 24.93 1.90 -18.02
C PRO A 76 23.75 1.08 -18.57
N GLU A 77 24.00 -0.01 -19.30
CA GLU A 77 22.91 -0.87 -19.81
C GLU A 77 22.13 -1.55 -18.68
N LEU A 78 22.81 -1.99 -17.61
CA LEU A 78 22.16 -2.54 -16.42
C LEU A 78 21.31 -1.50 -15.68
N ALA A 79 21.82 -0.27 -15.53
CA ALA A 79 21.07 0.83 -14.94
C ALA A 79 19.79 1.10 -15.75
N ARG A 80 19.90 1.16 -17.09
CA ARG A 80 18.76 1.34 -17.99
C ARG A 80 17.76 0.18 -17.88
N PHE A 81 18.22 -1.06 -17.75
CA PHE A 81 17.35 -2.21 -17.52
C PHE A 81 16.55 -2.07 -16.22
N ILE A 82 17.21 -1.70 -15.13
CA ILE A 82 16.57 -1.48 -13.82
C ILE A 82 15.57 -0.33 -13.87
N GLU A 83 15.91 0.77 -14.55
CA GLU A 83 14.98 1.89 -14.75
C GLU A 83 13.75 1.47 -15.55
N THR A 84 13.92 0.58 -16.53
CA THR A 84 12.83 0.12 -17.42
C THR A 84 11.92 -0.92 -16.76
N PHE A 85 12.51 -1.94 -16.11
CA PHE A 85 11.80 -3.12 -15.60
C PHE A 85 11.62 -3.13 -14.08
N GLY A 86 12.28 -2.21 -13.37
CA GLY A 86 12.29 -2.14 -11.93
C GLY A 86 13.32 -3.05 -11.27
N THR A 87 13.29 -3.08 -9.94
CA THR A 87 14.23 -3.82 -9.10
C THR A 87 13.65 -5.11 -8.51
N HIS A 88 12.32 -5.25 -8.52
CA HIS A 88 11.59 -6.33 -7.85
C HIS A 88 10.45 -6.82 -8.72
N ILE A 89 10.07 -8.09 -8.55
CA ILE A 89 8.86 -8.67 -9.14
C ILE A 89 7.79 -8.84 -8.05
N VAL A 90 6.52 -8.72 -8.43
CA VAL A 90 5.40 -8.97 -7.52
C VAL A 90 5.06 -10.46 -7.55
N VAL A 91 5.38 -11.17 -6.48
CA VAL A 91 5.11 -12.61 -6.34
C VAL A 91 3.75 -12.93 -5.73
N GLY A 92 3.04 -11.92 -5.24
CA GLY A 92 1.66 -12.07 -4.79
C GLY A 92 1.05 -10.74 -4.37
N MET A 93 -0.26 -10.66 -4.48
CA MET A 93 -1.04 -9.47 -4.14
C MET A 93 -2.45 -9.84 -3.69
N LYS A 94 -2.98 -9.02 -2.77
CA LYS A 94 -4.38 -9.05 -2.38
C LYS A 94 -5.12 -8.00 -3.20
N MET A 95 -6.13 -8.45 -3.95
CA MET A 95 -6.96 -7.61 -4.79
C MET A 95 -8.19 -7.16 -4.02
N GLY A 96 -8.52 -5.88 -4.12
CA GLY A 96 -9.65 -5.29 -3.41
C GLY A 96 -9.45 -3.79 -3.21
N GLY A 97 -9.94 -3.28 -2.07
CA GLY A 97 -9.92 -1.86 -1.74
C GLY A 97 -9.26 -1.61 -0.39
N LYS A 98 -8.58 -0.46 -0.29
CA LYS A 98 -7.97 0.02 0.95
C LYS A 98 -8.28 1.51 1.08
N ASP A 99 -8.93 1.88 2.17
CA ASP A 99 -9.03 3.28 2.56
C ASP A 99 -8.48 3.46 3.98
N VAL A 100 -7.36 4.17 4.11
CA VAL A 100 -6.60 4.31 5.36
C VAL A 100 -6.20 5.75 5.58
N ILE A 101 -6.37 6.21 6.81
CA ILE A 101 -5.90 7.50 7.31
C ILE A 101 -4.58 7.25 8.04
N TYR A 102 -3.53 7.94 7.62
CA TYR A 102 -2.23 7.93 8.28
C TYR A 102 -2.01 9.23 9.04
N LEU A 103 -1.47 9.13 10.25
CA LEU A 103 -1.20 10.25 11.12
C LEU A 103 0.25 10.17 11.62
N LYS A 104 1.02 11.21 11.31
CA LYS A 104 2.37 11.43 11.82
C LYS A 104 2.36 12.60 12.79
N GLN A 105 2.71 12.34 14.05
CA GLN A 105 2.89 13.37 15.06
C GLN A 105 4.37 13.77 15.13
N GLN A 106 4.67 15.06 14.91
CA GLN A 106 6.02 15.61 15.08
C GLN A 106 6.41 15.70 16.56
N HIS A 107 7.71 15.57 16.85
CA HIS A 107 8.27 15.63 18.21
C HIS A 107 7.97 16.95 18.94
N SER A 108 7.89 18.06 18.21
CA SER A 108 7.54 19.39 18.72
C SER A 108 6.08 19.53 19.17
N SER A 109 5.22 18.55 18.84
CA SER A 109 3.80 18.60 19.19
C SER A 109 3.58 18.45 20.70
N ALA A 110 2.85 19.41 21.27
CA ALA A 110 2.43 19.39 22.67
C ALA A 110 1.33 18.33 22.97
N LEU A 111 0.66 17.80 21.94
CA LEU A 111 -0.40 16.82 22.11
C LEU A 111 0.13 15.52 22.72
N GLN A 112 -0.66 14.89 23.59
CA GLN A 112 -0.33 13.56 24.09
C GLN A 112 -0.71 12.49 23.05
N PRO A 113 -0.05 11.32 23.07
CA PRO A 113 -0.38 10.23 22.15
C PRO A 113 -1.86 9.82 22.20
N ALA A 114 -2.49 9.91 23.38
CA ALA A 114 -3.92 9.63 23.56
C ALA A 114 -4.82 10.62 22.80
N ASP A 115 -4.44 11.90 22.75
CA ASP A 115 -5.19 12.92 22.01
C ASP A 115 -5.11 12.67 20.50
N VAL A 116 -3.93 12.26 20.01
CA VAL A 116 -3.74 11.89 18.61
C VAL A 116 -4.57 10.68 18.24
N GLN A 117 -4.61 9.67 19.12
CA GLN A 117 -5.44 8.49 18.91
C GLN A 117 -6.94 8.83 18.89
N LYS A 118 -7.41 9.67 19.82
CA LYS A 118 -8.80 10.15 19.84
C LYS A 118 -9.14 10.87 18.54
N ARG A 119 -8.27 11.77 18.08
CA ARG A 119 -8.49 12.52 16.85
C ARG A 119 -8.47 11.63 15.60
N LEU A 120 -7.59 10.62 15.55
CA LEU A 120 -7.58 9.63 14.48
C LEU A 120 -8.93 8.89 14.43
N LYS A 121 -9.42 8.45 15.59
CA LYS A 121 -10.71 7.77 15.71
C LYS A 121 -11.86 8.64 15.21
N GLU A 122 -11.94 9.89 15.65
CA GLU A 122 -12.99 10.82 15.20
C GLU A 122 -12.95 11.05 13.68
N MET A 123 -11.75 11.14 13.09
CA MET A 123 -11.60 11.25 11.64
C MET A 123 -12.00 9.97 10.91
N ALA A 124 -11.64 8.80 11.45
CA ALA A 124 -11.99 7.50 10.90
C ALA A 124 -13.51 7.25 10.97
N ASP A 125 -14.13 7.48 12.13
CA ASP A 125 -15.57 7.35 12.34
C ASP A 125 -16.32 8.25 11.33
N ARG A 126 -15.92 9.52 11.17
CA ARG A 126 -16.51 10.41 10.16
C ARG A 126 -16.30 9.92 8.72
N ARG A 127 -15.12 9.39 8.38
CA ARG A 127 -14.80 8.96 7.02
C ARG A 127 -15.52 7.67 6.63
N PHE A 128 -15.67 6.74 7.57
CA PHE A 128 -16.10 5.37 7.28
C PHE A 128 -17.54 5.07 7.68
N MET A 129 -18.17 5.83 8.59
CA MET A 129 -19.58 5.63 8.97
C MET A 129 -20.57 6.19 7.93
N ASP A 130 -20.28 7.33 7.29
CA ASP A 130 -21.18 7.92 6.28
C ASP A 130 -21.27 7.07 4.99
N ALA A 131 -20.25 6.25 4.73
CA ALA A 131 -20.20 5.38 3.56
C ALA A 131 -21.24 4.26 3.62
N THR A 132 -21.59 3.77 4.82
CA THR A 132 -22.53 2.64 4.97
C THR A 132 -23.98 3.02 4.62
N GLY A 133 -24.35 4.30 4.70
CA GLY A 133 -25.69 4.80 4.35
C GLY A 133 -25.89 5.12 2.87
N GLN A 134 -24.81 5.32 2.09
CA GLN A 134 -24.89 5.70 0.67
C GLN A 134 -24.91 4.49 -0.27
N TYR A 135 -24.27 3.36 0.09
CA TYR A 135 -24.30 2.15 -0.74
C TYR A 135 -25.67 1.49 -0.82
N THR A 136 -26.54 1.71 0.17
CA THR A 136 -27.91 1.16 0.19
C THR A 136 -28.85 1.91 -0.75
N ILE A 137 -28.57 3.18 -1.08
CA ILE A 137 -29.45 3.99 -1.96
C ILE A 137 -29.11 3.75 -3.44
N ALA A 138 -27.86 3.41 -3.76
CA ALA A 138 -27.43 3.19 -5.14
C ALA A 138 -27.81 1.81 -5.72
N SER A 139 -28.10 0.81 -4.88
CA SER A 139 -28.54 -0.52 -5.34
C SER A 139 -30.00 -0.57 -5.80
N ASP A 140 -30.81 0.42 -5.44
CA ASP A 140 -32.27 0.39 -5.66
C ASP A 140 -32.72 1.06 -6.96
N GLN A 141 -31.81 1.54 -7.83
CA GLN A 141 -32.21 2.34 -9.01
C GLN A 141 -31.83 1.82 -10.40
N VAL A 142 -31.23 0.64 -10.59
CA VAL A 142 -30.94 0.19 -11.97
C VAL A 142 -31.14 -1.31 -12.12
N PHE A 143 -32.35 -1.73 -12.52
CA PHE A 143 -32.62 -2.76 -13.53
C PHE A 143 -34.10 -2.70 -13.98
N PRO A 144 -34.45 -2.03 -15.09
CA PRO A 144 -35.62 -2.43 -15.85
C PRO A 144 -35.26 -3.70 -16.62
N ASN A 145 -35.97 -4.79 -16.32
CA ASN A 145 -35.94 -6.03 -17.08
C ASN A 145 -36.36 -5.78 -18.54
N GLU A 146 -35.43 -5.91 -19.49
CA GLU A 146 -35.79 -6.26 -20.86
C GLU A 146 -35.43 -7.72 -21.12
N LYS A 147 -36.49 -8.53 -21.21
CA LYS A 147 -36.44 -9.85 -21.82
C LYS A 147 -36.10 -9.69 -23.29
N VAL A 148 -35.18 -10.51 -23.80
CA VAL A 148 -35.08 -10.78 -25.24
C VAL A 148 -35.27 -12.27 -25.46
N CYS A 149 -36.22 -12.57 -26.34
CA CYS A 149 -36.52 -13.87 -26.92
C CYS A 149 -35.57 -14.18 -28.09
N GLU A 150 -35.40 -15.48 -28.34
CA GLU A 150 -34.77 -16.19 -29.47
C GLU A 150 -33.26 -16.06 -29.68
#